data_AF-A0A1Y6EPR8-F1
#
_entry.id   AF-A0A1Y6EPR8-F1
#
_cell.length_a   1.000
_cell.length_b   1.000
_cell.length_c   1.000
_cell.angle_alpha   90.00
_cell.angle_beta   90.00
_cell.angle_gamma   90.00
#
_symmetry.space_group_name_H-M   'P 1'
#
loop_
_entity.id
_entity.type
_entity.pdbx_description
1 polymer ?
#
loop_
_entity_poly.entity_id
_entity_poly.type
_entity_poly.pdbx_seq_one_letter_code
_entity_poly.pdbx_strand_id
1 'polypeptide(L)'
;MTQIRIRDAALFLGISDDTVRRWIEKGVLDSSLDEAGRKVVDGVDLARLAQENSAHSVDPSDMKSSARNRFVGLVTRVTSDRVMSQVELQCGPHRVVSLMSTEAVRDLDLKPGSVAVAVIKSTNVIVEASRSTS
;
A
#
# COMPACT_ATOMS: atom_id res chain seq x y z
N MET A 1 -10.62 19.59 10.50
CA MET A 1 -9.79 18.68 9.68
C MET A 1 -9.44 17.45 10.49
N THR A 2 -9.19 16.30 9.86
CA THR A 2 -8.91 15.05 10.57
C THR A 2 -7.51 15.08 11.15
N GLN A 3 -7.41 15.06 12.48
CA GLN A 3 -6.12 15.03 13.19
C GLN A 3 -5.66 13.57 13.35
N ILE A 4 -4.48 13.26 12.85
CA ILE A 4 -3.93 11.88 12.85
C ILE A 4 -2.73 11.84 13.79
N ARG A 5 -2.71 10.87 14.72
CA ARG A 5 -1.56 10.70 15.62
C ARG A 5 -0.34 10.22 14.83
N ILE A 6 0.85 10.59 15.28
CA ILE A 6 2.13 10.19 14.63
C ILE A 6 2.19 8.69 14.36
N ARG A 7 1.80 7.85 15.34
CA ARG A 7 1.78 6.39 15.20
C ARG A 7 0.86 5.93 14.06
N ASP A 8 -0.33 6.51 13.98
CA ASP A 8 -1.33 6.15 12.97
C ASP A 8 -0.88 6.64 11.58
N ALA A 9 -0.28 7.83 11.51
CA ALA A 9 0.34 8.34 10.30
C ALA A 9 1.46 7.43 9.78
N ALA A 10 2.35 6.98 10.66
CA ALA A 10 3.42 6.05 10.33
C ALA A 10 2.88 4.72 9.81
N LEU A 11 1.86 4.17 10.49
CA LEU A 11 1.15 2.96 10.07
C LEU A 11 0.53 3.11 8.68
N PHE A 12 -0.20 4.19 8.42
CA PHE A 12 -0.87 4.42 7.14
C PHE A 12 0.10 4.61 5.98
N LEU A 13 1.28 5.18 6.25
CA LEU A 13 2.33 5.37 5.26
C LEU A 13 3.26 4.16 5.10
N GLY A 14 3.13 3.14 5.97
CA GLY A 14 4.02 1.98 5.97
C GLY A 14 5.47 2.30 6.34
N ILE A 15 5.69 3.33 7.16
CA ILE A 15 7.02 3.79 7.61
C ILE A 15 7.11 3.76 9.15
N SER A 16 8.29 4.05 9.71
CA SER A 16 8.46 4.15 11.16
C SER A 16 7.98 5.49 11.72
N ASP A 17 7.53 5.51 12.98
CA ASP A 17 7.21 6.73 13.73
C ASP A 17 8.36 7.75 13.68
N ASP A 18 9.60 7.29 13.77
CA ASP A 18 10.80 8.13 13.71
C ASP A 18 10.94 8.82 12.34
N THR A 19 10.52 8.18 11.25
CA THR A 19 10.52 8.82 9.93
C THR A 19 9.52 9.97 9.88
N VAL A 20 8.32 9.78 10.44
CA VAL A 20 7.31 10.83 10.55
C VAL A 20 7.81 11.98 11.44
N ARG A 21 8.43 11.67 12.59
CA ARG A 21 9.03 12.69 13.47
C ARG A 21 10.11 13.50 12.75
N ARG A 22 10.97 12.85 11.99
CA ARG A 22 12.02 13.53 11.19
C ARG A 22 11.43 14.43 10.11
N TRP A 23 10.29 14.10 9.52
CA TRP A 23 9.61 14.99 8.57
C TRP A 23 9.05 16.23 9.24
N ILE A 24 8.50 16.09 10.46
CA ILE A 24 8.03 17.22 11.26
C ILE A 24 9.21 18.13 11.63
N GLU A 25 10.32 17.56 12.12
CA GLU A 25 11.53 18.33 12.46
C GLU A 25 12.12 19.09 11.28
N LYS A 26 11.99 18.53 10.07
CA LYS A 26 12.45 19.15 8.82
C LYS A 26 11.45 20.14 8.20
N GLY A 27 10.28 20.34 8.82
CA GLY A 27 9.22 21.21 8.29
C GLY A 27 8.54 20.66 7.02
N VAL A 28 8.68 19.36 6.76
CA VAL A 28 8.01 18.68 5.62
C VAL A 28 6.53 18.43 5.94
N LEU A 29 6.20 18.28 7.21
CA LEU A 29 4.85 18.03 7.70
C LEU A 29 4.60 18.85 8.97
N ASP A 30 3.56 19.68 8.97
CA ASP A 30 3.17 20.45 10.16
C ASP A 30 2.53 19.54 11.21
N SER A 31 2.73 19.89 12.48
CA SER A 31 2.14 19.15 13.61
C SER A 31 1.55 20.09 14.65
N SER A 32 0.50 19.62 15.32
CA SER A 32 -0.15 20.32 16.43
C SER A 32 -0.36 19.36 17.61
N LEU A 33 -0.90 19.85 18.73
CA LEU A 33 -1.32 19.01 19.85
C LEU A 33 -2.83 18.83 19.81
N ASP A 34 -3.31 17.61 20.03
CA ASP A 34 -4.74 17.34 20.22
C ASP A 34 -5.22 17.77 21.62
N GLU A 35 -6.52 17.63 21.89
CA GLU A 35 -7.14 17.98 23.18
C GLU A 35 -6.54 17.22 24.38
N ALA A 36 -5.86 16.09 24.13
CA ALA A 36 -5.17 15.29 25.14
C ALA A 36 -3.65 15.57 25.20
N GLY A 37 -3.16 16.61 24.51
CA GLY A 37 -1.76 17.01 24.51
C GLY A 37 -0.84 16.11 23.67
N ARG A 38 -1.38 15.29 22.76
CA ARG A 38 -0.60 14.38 21.91
C ARG A 38 -0.29 15.04 20.58
N LYS A 39 0.92 14.82 20.05
CA LYS A 39 1.29 15.30 18.71
C LYS A 39 0.46 14.61 17.63
N VAL A 40 -0.18 15.43 16.81
CA VAL A 40 -1.01 15.05 15.67
C VAL A 40 -0.61 15.85 14.43
N VAL A 41 -0.89 15.29 13.26
CA VAL A 41 -0.66 15.90 11.95
C VAL A 41 -1.97 16.00 11.21
N ASP A 42 -2.08 16.98 10.32
CA ASP A 42 -3.27 17.13 9.49
C ASP A 42 -3.36 16.01 8.44
N GLY A 43 -4.53 15.38 8.33
CA GLY A 43 -4.75 14.29 7.40
C GLY A 43 -4.65 14.69 5.92
N VAL A 44 -4.97 15.94 5.57
CA VAL A 44 -4.84 16.45 4.19
C VAL A 44 -3.37 16.62 3.83
N ASP A 45 -2.58 17.22 4.71
CA ASP A 45 -1.13 17.38 4.49
C ASP A 45 -0.41 16.04 4.44
N LEU A 46 -0.80 15.10 5.31
CA LEU A 46 -0.28 13.74 5.30
C LEU A 46 -0.59 13.04 3.97
N ALA A 47 -1.83 13.14 3.46
CA ALA A 47 -2.24 12.54 2.21
C ALA A 47 -1.53 13.15 1.00
N ARG A 48 -1.32 14.48 0.99
CA ARG A 48 -0.54 15.17 -0.05
C ARG A 48 0.90 14.66 -0.08
N LEU A 49 1.55 14.58 1.08
CA LEU A 49 2.92 14.09 1.19
C LEU A 49 3.05 12.61 0.79
N ALA A 50 2.04 11.79 1.09
CA ALA A 50 1.99 10.40 0.65
C ALA A 50 1.99 10.28 -0.88
N GLN A 51 1.21 11.12 -1.57
CA GLN A 51 1.13 11.14 -3.03
C GLN A 51 2.47 11.55 -3.66
N GLU A 52 3.11 12.59 -3.15
CA GLU A 52 4.42 13.07 -3.64
C GLU A 52 5.51 12.00 -3.52
N ASN A 53 5.50 11.22 -2.43
CA ASN A 53 6.50 10.16 -2.21
C ASN A 53 6.22 8.89 -3.02
N SER A 54 4.96 8.57 -3.31
CA SER A 54 4.56 7.34 -4.04
C SER A 54 5.06 7.27 -5.49
N ALA A 55 5.50 8.40 -6.07
CA ALA A 55 6.06 8.47 -7.42
C ALA A 55 7.39 7.70 -7.62
N HIS A 56 7.97 7.12 -6.56
CA HIS A 56 9.27 6.44 -6.59
C HIS A 56 9.20 4.90 -6.64
N SER A 57 8.01 4.29 -6.72
CA SER A 57 7.94 2.84 -6.97
C SER A 57 8.27 2.55 -8.43
N VAL A 58 9.46 2.01 -8.69
CA VAL A 58 9.86 1.53 -10.02
C VAL A 58 8.96 0.34 -10.38
N ASP A 59 8.09 0.52 -11.37
CA ASP A 59 7.37 -0.57 -12.01
C ASP A 59 8.31 -1.26 -13.00
N PRO A 60 8.71 -2.52 -12.77
CA PRO A 60 9.64 -3.21 -13.65
C PRO A 60 9.01 -3.60 -15.00
N SER A 61 7.71 -3.40 -15.22
CA SER A 61 7.09 -3.65 -16.52
C SER A 61 6.80 -2.34 -17.26
N ASP A 62 7.40 -2.14 -18.42
CA ASP A 62 7.21 -0.99 -19.33
C ASP A 62 5.86 -1.05 -20.09
N MET A 63 4.80 -1.56 -19.45
CA MET A 63 3.50 -1.80 -20.08
C MET A 63 2.49 -0.71 -19.76
N LYS A 64 1.95 -0.05 -20.80
CA LYS A 64 0.81 0.87 -20.67
C LYS A 64 -0.44 0.10 -20.27
N SER A 65 -0.99 0.37 -19.08
CA SER A 65 -2.22 -0.23 -18.56
C SER A 65 -3.18 0.85 -18.05
N SER A 66 -4.49 0.63 -18.20
CA SER A 66 -5.53 1.51 -17.64
C SER A 66 -5.78 1.28 -16.15
N ALA A 67 -5.30 0.17 -15.61
CA ALA A 67 -5.33 -0.10 -14.17
C ALA A 67 -4.23 0.70 -13.47
N ARG A 68 -4.65 1.64 -12.60
CA ARG A 68 -3.72 2.52 -11.88
C ARG A 68 -3.13 1.90 -10.61
N ASN A 69 -3.78 0.89 -10.05
CA ASN A 69 -3.33 0.26 -8.82
C ASN A 69 -2.44 -0.93 -9.20
N ARG A 70 -1.13 -0.75 -9.00
CA ARG A 70 -0.10 -1.73 -9.35
C ARG A 70 0.78 -1.97 -8.15
N PHE A 71 0.88 -3.22 -7.72
CA PHE A 71 1.63 -3.62 -6.55
C PHE A 71 2.71 -4.60 -6.97
N VAL A 72 3.95 -4.12 -7.04
CA VAL A 72 5.12 -4.97 -7.28
C VAL A 72 5.39 -5.77 -6.02
N GLY A 73 5.61 -7.07 -6.15
CA GLY A 73 5.87 -7.93 -5.01
C GLY A 73 6.53 -9.25 -5.37
N LEU A 74 6.84 -10.01 -4.32
CA LEU A 74 7.34 -11.37 -4.42
C LEU A 74 6.20 -12.35 -4.19
N VAL A 75 6.08 -13.35 -5.06
CA VAL A 75 5.18 -14.48 -4.84
C VAL A 75 5.67 -15.24 -3.61
N THR A 76 4.81 -15.38 -2.61
CA THR A 76 5.12 -16.10 -1.36
C THR A 76 4.49 -17.48 -1.31
N ARG A 77 3.36 -17.67 -2.00
CA ARG A 77 2.66 -18.95 -2.06
C ARG A 77 1.84 -19.07 -3.35
N VAL A 78 1.81 -20.29 -3.89
CA VAL A 78 0.92 -20.69 -4.99
C VAL A 78 0.20 -21.96 -4.55
N THR A 79 -1.13 -21.96 -4.59
CA THR A 79 -1.97 -23.13 -4.30
C THR A 79 -2.84 -23.38 -5.52
N SER A 80 -2.63 -24.51 -6.19
CA SER A 80 -3.31 -24.83 -7.44
C SER A 80 -4.30 -25.97 -7.27
N ASP A 81 -5.50 -25.77 -7.80
CA ASP A 81 -6.47 -26.82 -8.08
C ASP A 81 -6.51 -27.08 -9.61
N ARG A 82 -7.42 -27.93 -10.08
CA ARG A 82 -7.54 -28.35 -11.47
C ARG A 82 -7.79 -27.18 -12.44
N VAL A 83 -8.61 -26.20 -12.03
CA VAL A 83 -9.03 -25.09 -12.89
C VAL A 83 -8.51 -23.75 -12.38
N MET A 84 -8.57 -23.53 -11.06
CA MET A 84 -8.22 -22.27 -10.42
C MET A 84 -7.02 -22.43 -9.50
N SER A 85 -6.27 -21.34 -9.36
CA SER A 85 -5.14 -21.22 -8.45
C SER A 85 -5.25 -19.95 -7.63
N GLN A 86 -4.82 -20.04 -6.38
CA GLN A 86 -4.58 -18.91 -5.50
C GLN A 86 -3.09 -18.57 -5.52
N VAL A 87 -2.77 -17.31 -5.82
CA VAL A 87 -1.42 -16.77 -5.80
C VAL A 87 -1.35 -15.64 -4.77
N GLU A 88 -0.33 -15.69 -3.92
CA GLU A 88 -0.10 -14.69 -2.87
C GLU A 88 1.18 -13.93 -3.15
N LEU A 89 1.09 -12.60 -3.09
CA LEU A 89 2.20 -11.68 -3.25
C LEU A 89 2.42 -10.89 -1.96
N GLN A 90 3.69 -10.72 -1.59
CA GLN A 90 4.11 -9.70 -0.62
C GLN A 90 4.56 -8.44 -1.36
N CYS A 91 3.80 -7.37 -1.22
CA CYS A 91 3.99 -6.09 -1.90
C CYS A 91 4.25 -4.98 -0.86
N GLY A 92 5.52 -4.75 -0.54
CA GLY A 92 5.90 -3.86 0.57
C GLY A 92 5.26 -4.33 1.88
N PRO A 93 4.53 -3.49 2.62
CA PRO A 93 3.85 -3.89 3.86
C PRO A 93 2.54 -4.69 3.61
N HIS A 94 2.09 -4.83 2.36
CA HIS A 94 0.79 -5.40 2.03
C HIS A 94 0.90 -6.82 1.48
N ARG A 95 -0.01 -7.71 1.92
CA ARG A 95 -0.22 -9.03 1.30
C ARG A 95 -1.39 -8.96 0.33
N VAL A 96 -1.15 -9.30 -0.93
CA VAL A 96 -2.16 -9.33 -2.00
C VAL A 96 -2.43 -10.78 -2.40
N VAL A 97 -3.71 -11.15 -2.52
CA VAL A 97 -4.12 -12.50 -2.96
C VAL A 97 -4.91 -12.38 -4.25
N SER A 98 -4.52 -13.15 -5.25
CA SER A 98 -5.20 -13.24 -6.54
C SER A 98 -5.72 -14.65 -6.76
N LEU A 99 -6.93 -14.74 -7.33
CA LEU A 99 -7.47 -15.97 -7.89
C LEU A 99 -7.37 -15.87 -9.42
N MET A 100 -6.71 -16.84 -10.03
CA MET A 100 -6.52 -16.89 -11.49
C MET A 100 -6.56 -18.34 -11.98
N SER A 101 -6.65 -18.56 -13.29
CA SER A 101 -6.64 -19.92 -13.83
C SER A 101 -5.31 -20.60 -13.54
N THR A 102 -5.35 -21.91 -13.30
CA THR A 102 -4.13 -22.73 -13.13
C THR A 102 -3.27 -22.73 -14.38
N GLU A 103 -3.87 -22.57 -15.56
CA GLU A 103 -3.15 -22.35 -16.82
C GLU A 103 -2.34 -21.06 -16.79
N ALA A 104 -2.93 -19.92 -16.40
CA ALA A 104 -2.22 -18.65 -16.34
C ALA A 104 -1.05 -18.67 -15.34
N VAL A 105 -1.17 -19.40 -14.22
CA VAL A 105 -0.04 -19.60 -13.28
C VAL A 105 1.13 -20.31 -13.96
N ARG A 106 0.84 -21.32 -14.78
CA ARG A 106 1.86 -22.09 -15.51
C ARG A 106 2.48 -21.27 -16.63
N ASP A 107 1.65 -20.58 -17.42
CA ASP A 107 2.11 -19.75 -18.53
C ASP A 107 3.04 -18.63 -18.07
N LEU A 108 2.77 -18.08 -16.89
CA LEU A 108 3.58 -17.03 -16.25
C LEU A 108 4.73 -17.57 -15.38
N ASP A 109 4.90 -18.89 -15.28
CA ASP A 109 5.86 -19.57 -14.40
C ASP A 109 5.87 -19.01 -12.96
N LEU A 110 4.69 -18.80 -12.39
CA LEU A 110 4.56 -18.25 -11.04
C LEU A 110 4.87 -19.33 -10.00
N LYS A 111 5.88 -19.07 -9.17
CA LYS A 111 6.30 -19.90 -8.04
C LYS A 111 6.77 -19.03 -6.89
N PRO A 112 6.80 -19.54 -5.65
CA PRO A 112 7.41 -18.80 -4.54
C PRO A 112 8.81 -18.27 -4.91
N GLY A 113 9.02 -16.98 -4.72
CA GLY A 113 10.23 -16.25 -5.13
C GLY A 113 10.13 -15.48 -6.45
N SER A 114 9.12 -15.73 -7.29
CA SER A 114 8.91 -14.95 -8.52
C SER A 114 8.58 -13.49 -8.19
N VAL A 115 9.17 -12.55 -8.93
CA VAL A 115 8.74 -11.14 -8.91
C VAL A 115 7.53 -11.02 -9.83
N ALA A 116 6.43 -10.46 -9.31
CA ALA A 116 5.21 -10.26 -10.08
C ALA A 116 4.56 -8.92 -9.70
N VAL A 117 3.69 -8.44 -10.58
CA VAL A 117 2.92 -7.21 -10.34
C VAL A 117 1.44 -7.55 -10.25
N ALA A 118 0.83 -7.30 -9.11
CA ALA A 118 -0.62 -7.38 -8.98
C ALA A 118 -1.23 -6.10 -9.57
N VAL A 119 -2.07 -6.28 -10.59
CA VAL A 119 -2.72 -5.19 -11.32
C VAL A 119 -4.21 -5.20 -10.99
N ILE A 120 -4.69 -4.15 -10.33
CA ILE A 120 -6.07 -4.05 -9.86
C ILE A 120 -6.77 -2.92 -10.60
N LYS A 121 -7.91 -3.21 -11.25
CA LYS A 121 -8.70 -2.20 -11.94
C LYS A 121 -9.29 -1.21 -10.93
N SER A 122 -9.20 0.09 -11.20
CA SER A 122 -9.65 1.12 -10.26
C SER A 122 -11.15 1.04 -9.94
N THR A 123 -11.96 0.44 -10.81
CA THR A 123 -13.40 0.22 -10.59
C THR A 123 -13.72 -0.89 -9.59
N ASN A 124 -12.73 -1.66 -9.14
CA ASN A 124 -12.89 -2.80 -8.25
C ASN A 124 -12.26 -2.53 -6.87
N VAL A 125 -12.32 -1.29 -6.41
CA VAL A 125 -11.81 -0.86 -5.10
C VAL A 125 -12.99 -0.48 -4.21
N ILE A 126 -12.98 -0.97 -2.97
CA ILE A 126 -13.90 -0.57 -1.91
C ILE A 126 -13.12 0.32 -0.95
N VAL A 127 -13.72 1.46 -0.58
CA VAL A 127 -13.12 2.41 0.38
C VAL A 127 -13.94 2.36 1.66
N GLU A 128 -13.26 2.09 2.77
CA GLU A 128 -13.83 2.12 4.12
C GLU A 128 -13.11 3.20 4.94
N ALA A 129 -13.85 3.95 5.75
CA ALA A 129 -13.29 4.97 6.65
C ALA A 129 -13.46 4.53 8.11
N SER A 130 -12.40 4.58 8.90
CA SER A 130 -12.51 4.36 10.35
C SER A 130 -13.31 5.50 10.98
N ARG A 131 -14.36 5.19 11.76
CA ARG A 131 -14.94 6.19 12.66
C ARG A 131 -13.95 6.42 13.80
N SER A 132 -13.41 7.63 13.94
CA SER A 132 -12.71 7.98 15.17
C SER A 132 -13.76 8.03 16.29
N THR A 133 -13.67 7.15 17.29
CA THR A 133 -14.36 7.38 18.56
C THR A 133 -13.64 8.54 19.23
N SER A 134 -14.32 9.68 19.35
CA SER A 134 -13.92 10.81 20.18
C SER A 134 -13.68 10.38 21.62
#